data_AF-A0A661ZYS8-F1
#
_entry.id   AF-A0A661ZYS8-F1
#
_cell.length_a   1.000
_cell.length_b   1.000
_cell.length_c   1.000
_cell.angle_alpha   90.00
_cell.angle_beta   90.00
_cell.angle_gamma   90.00
#
_symmetry.space_group_name_H-M   'P 1'
#
loop_
_entity.id
_entity.type
_entity.pdbx_description
1 polymer ?
#
loop_
_entity_poly.entity_id
_entity_poly.type
_entity_poly.pdbx_seq_one_letter_code
_entity_poly.pdbx_strand_id
1 'polypeptide(L)'
;MRIKVFISYSGNDEDKVTKLVSQLKKNNLDVWFDQEQLYPGEELKPAIKNGIYSANIFLACLSSSYVNNFSGSWTERELKIATQNEEKQNVRKIIPVRFEKAKGSQLPDILGKRAFADLSNLAKWNKNINRLVDAIKKISLEQEKRN
;
A
#
# COMPACT_ATOMS: atom_id res chain seq x y z
N MET A 1 14.73 -8.33 12.62
CA MET A 1 13.26 -8.17 12.53
C MET A 1 12.87 -8.23 11.05
N ARG A 2 11.74 -8.85 10.66
CA ARG A 2 11.25 -8.79 9.27
C ARG A 2 10.36 -7.56 9.12
N ILE A 3 10.56 -6.79 8.05
CA ILE A 3 9.76 -5.60 7.75
C ILE A 3 8.37 -6.05 7.31
N LYS A 4 7.34 -5.63 8.05
CA LYS A 4 5.94 -5.93 7.76
C LYS A 4 5.37 -4.91 6.77
N VAL A 5 4.84 -5.40 5.66
CA VAL A 5 4.28 -4.60 4.57
C VAL A 5 2.81 -4.96 4.41
N PHE A 6 1.93 -4.00 4.63
CA PHE A 6 0.51 -4.11 4.32
C PHE A 6 0.27 -3.63 2.88
N ILE A 7 -0.49 -4.37 2.07
CA ILE A 7 -0.86 -3.96 0.71
C ILE A 7 -2.37 -3.71 0.64
N SER A 8 -2.75 -2.46 0.35
CA SER A 8 -4.12 -2.09 -0.02
C SER A 8 -4.24 -2.00 -1.53
N TYR A 9 -5.23 -2.66 -2.11
CA TYR A 9 -5.43 -2.76 -3.55
C TYR A 9 -6.90 -3.05 -3.90
N SER A 10 -7.29 -2.82 -5.15
CA SER A 10 -8.59 -3.27 -5.66
C SER A 10 -8.51 -4.75 -6.02
N GLY A 11 -9.56 -5.54 -5.71
CA GLY A 11 -9.62 -6.96 -6.11
C GLY A 11 -9.36 -7.20 -7.60
N ASN A 12 -9.68 -6.22 -8.46
CA ASN A 12 -9.39 -6.29 -9.90
C ASN A 12 -7.89 -6.25 -10.26
N ASP A 13 -7.00 -6.00 -9.30
CA ASP A 13 -5.54 -5.95 -9.50
C ASP A 13 -4.81 -7.15 -8.85
N GLU A 14 -5.52 -8.20 -8.45
CA GLU A 14 -4.96 -9.39 -7.77
C GLU A 14 -3.76 -9.98 -8.52
N ASP A 15 -3.84 -10.11 -9.84
CA ASP A 15 -2.73 -10.63 -10.67
C ASP A 15 -1.45 -9.79 -10.54
N LYS A 16 -1.59 -8.46 -10.48
CA LYS A 16 -0.46 -7.54 -10.34
C LYS A 16 0.09 -7.55 -8.91
N VAL A 17 -0.80 -7.61 -7.92
CA VAL A 17 -0.43 -7.69 -6.50
C VAL A 17 0.28 -9.00 -6.20
N THR A 18 -0.20 -10.13 -6.71
CA THR A 18 0.45 -11.43 -6.51
C THR A 18 1.89 -11.43 -7.03
N LYS A 19 2.13 -10.80 -8.19
CA LYS A 19 3.49 -10.58 -8.72
C LYS A 19 4.32 -9.70 -7.81
N LEU A 20 3.74 -8.61 -7.27
CA LEU A 20 4.43 -7.71 -6.34
C LEU A 20 4.80 -8.44 -5.04
N VAL A 21 3.87 -9.15 -4.43
CA VAL A 21 4.06 -9.95 -3.23
C VAL A 21 5.21 -10.93 -3.41
N SER A 22 5.25 -11.66 -4.53
CA SER A 22 6.34 -12.59 -4.82
C SER A 22 7.71 -11.89 -4.81
N GLN A 23 7.81 -10.71 -5.43
CA GLN A 23 9.05 -9.93 -5.45
C GLN A 23 9.44 -9.38 -4.07
N LEU A 24 8.47 -8.91 -3.28
CA LEU A 24 8.73 -8.41 -1.93
C LEU A 24 9.17 -9.54 -0.99
N LYS A 25 8.53 -10.71 -1.05
CA LYS A 25 8.90 -11.90 -0.26
C LYS A 25 10.31 -12.40 -0.61
N LYS A 26 10.71 -12.38 -1.89
CA LYS A 26 12.09 -12.67 -2.32
C LYS A 26 13.13 -11.73 -1.69
N ASN A 27 12.71 -10.57 -1.22
CA ASN A 27 13.55 -9.59 -0.53
C ASN A 27 13.41 -9.65 1.01
N ASN A 28 12.93 -10.78 1.55
CA ASN A 28 12.73 -11.04 2.98
C ASN A 28 11.75 -10.07 3.68
N LEU A 29 10.81 -9.51 2.91
CA LEU A 29 9.72 -8.68 3.46
C LEU A 29 8.55 -9.59 3.85
N ASP A 30 7.96 -9.31 5.01
CA ASP A 30 6.78 -10.00 5.51
C ASP A 30 5.53 -9.27 4.99
N VAL A 31 4.89 -9.84 3.98
CA VAL A 31 3.82 -9.17 3.24
C VAL A 31 2.47 -9.70 3.67
N TRP A 32 1.63 -8.78 4.14
CA TRP A 32 0.23 -9.00 4.44
C TRP A 32 -0.63 -8.32 3.39
N PHE A 33 -1.48 -9.09 2.73
CA PHE A 33 -2.46 -8.62 1.76
C PHE A 33 -3.65 -9.57 1.89
N ASP A 34 -4.80 -9.06 2.32
CA ASP A 34 -6.00 -9.87 2.53
C ASP A 34 -7.12 -9.33 1.65
N GLN A 35 -7.89 -10.25 1.08
CA GLN A 35 -8.91 -10.02 0.07
C GLN A 35 -10.33 -10.16 0.59
N GLU A 36 -10.52 -10.38 1.89
CA GLU A 36 -11.86 -10.66 2.39
C GLU A 36 -12.82 -9.53 2.03
N GLN A 37 -13.69 -9.81 1.05
CA GLN A 37 -14.75 -8.91 0.62
C GLN A 37 -15.69 -8.72 1.80
N LEU A 38 -15.69 -7.52 2.35
CA LEU A 38 -16.64 -7.09 3.35
C LEU A 38 -17.96 -6.74 2.67
N TYR A 39 -19.06 -7.35 3.12
CA TYR A 39 -20.40 -7.02 2.67
C TYR A 39 -20.83 -5.62 3.20
N PRO A 40 -21.70 -4.89 2.47
CA PRO A 40 -22.26 -3.64 2.97
C PRO A 40 -22.90 -3.83 4.35
N GLY A 41 -22.52 -2.99 5.32
CA GLY A 41 -22.97 -3.07 6.72
C GLY A 41 -21.99 -3.76 7.67
N GLU A 42 -20.97 -4.46 7.16
CA GLU A 42 -19.94 -5.04 8.01
C GLU A 42 -18.95 -3.97 8.52
N GLU A 43 -18.31 -4.21 9.66
CA GLU A 43 -17.20 -3.35 10.10
C GLU A 43 -15.89 -3.82 9.46
N LEU A 44 -14.91 -2.90 9.33
CA LEU A 44 -13.57 -3.31 8.90
C LEU A 44 -13.04 -4.34 9.92
N LYS A 45 -12.75 -5.55 9.45
CA LYS A 45 -12.38 -6.68 10.31
C LYS A 45 -11.21 -6.27 11.23
N PRO A 46 -11.24 -6.65 12.51
CA PRO A 46 -10.13 -6.39 13.43
C PRO A 46 -8.77 -6.84 12.87
N ALA A 47 -8.74 -7.91 12.08
CA ALA A 47 -7.54 -8.39 11.40
C ALA A 47 -6.94 -7.35 10.43
N ILE A 48 -7.76 -6.67 9.62
CA ILE A 48 -7.31 -5.62 8.70
C ILE A 48 -6.76 -4.43 9.49
N LYS A 49 -7.50 -3.95 10.50
CA LYS A 49 -7.04 -2.87 11.38
C LYS A 49 -5.68 -3.22 12.01
N ASN A 50 -5.56 -4.42 12.57
CA ASN A 50 -4.33 -4.90 13.18
C ASN A 50 -3.19 -5.03 12.16
N GLY A 51 -3.48 -5.44 10.93
CA GLY A 51 -2.53 -5.44 9.81
C GLY A 51 -1.98 -4.03 9.55
N ILE A 52 -2.84 -3.03 9.44
CA ILE A 52 -2.44 -1.62 9.21
C ILE A 52 -1.64 -1.05 10.40
N TYR A 53 -2.08 -1.35 11.63
CA TYR A 53 -1.39 -0.88 12.83
C TYR A 53 -0.01 -1.51 13.01
N SER A 54 0.10 -2.82 12.78
CA SER A 54 1.34 -3.57 12.98
C SER A 54 2.32 -3.48 11.80
N ALA A 55 1.89 -2.99 10.64
CA ALA A 55 2.76 -2.84 9.48
C ALA A 55 3.73 -1.67 9.61
N ASN A 56 4.99 -1.93 9.27
CA ASN A 56 6.04 -0.92 9.10
C ASN A 56 5.81 -0.07 7.85
N ILE A 57 5.22 -0.66 6.80
CA ILE A 57 4.91 0.00 5.54
C ILE A 57 3.48 -0.32 5.11
N PHE A 58 2.79 0.68 4.56
CA PHE A 58 1.51 0.55 3.89
C PHE A 58 1.68 0.89 2.40
N LEU A 59 1.45 -0.07 1.51
CA LEU A 59 1.46 0.13 0.07
C LEU A 59 0.03 0.39 -0.43
N ALA A 60 -0.22 1.58 -0.96
CA ALA A 60 -1.47 1.89 -1.65
C ALA A 60 -1.29 1.59 -3.15
N CYS A 61 -1.84 0.48 -3.64
CA CYS A 61 -1.71 0.05 -5.03
C CYS A 61 -2.81 0.65 -5.90
N LEU A 62 -2.41 1.68 -6.64
CA LEU A 62 -3.26 2.57 -7.41
C LEU A 62 -3.47 2.07 -8.83
N SER A 63 -4.75 1.98 -9.19
CA SER A 63 -5.28 1.65 -10.51
C SER A 63 -6.60 2.41 -10.73
N SER A 64 -7.14 2.40 -11.94
CA SER A 64 -8.46 2.97 -12.23
C SER A 64 -9.54 2.27 -11.40
N SER A 65 -9.45 0.97 -11.19
CA SER A 65 -10.41 0.24 -10.33
C SER A 65 -10.29 0.66 -8.86
N TYR A 66 -9.08 0.92 -8.36
CA TYR A 66 -8.86 1.45 -7.01
C TYR A 66 -9.49 2.84 -6.87
N VAL A 67 -9.25 3.73 -7.83
CA VAL A 67 -9.70 5.13 -7.77
C VAL A 67 -11.21 5.25 -8.00
N ASN A 68 -11.74 4.61 -9.04
CA ASN A 68 -13.14 4.74 -9.43
C ASN A 68 -14.08 4.22 -8.35
N ASN A 69 -13.63 3.22 -7.58
CA ASN A 69 -14.38 2.66 -6.47
C ASN A 69 -13.87 3.19 -5.13
N PHE A 70 -13.08 4.27 -5.08
CA PHE A 70 -12.46 4.70 -3.82
C PHE A 70 -13.51 5.24 -2.83
N SER A 71 -14.37 6.16 -3.26
CA SER A 71 -15.32 6.83 -2.37
C SER A 71 -16.33 5.85 -1.76
N GLY A 72 -16.43 5.85 -0.42
CA GLY A 72 -17.30 4.97 0.35
C GLY A 72 -16.79 3.53 0.50
N SER A 73 -15.63 3.20 -0.08
CA SER A 73 -15.11 1.84 -0.09
C SER A 73 -14.23 1.49 1.10
N TRP A 74 -13.89 0.22 1.17
CA TRP A 74 -12.95 -0.32 2.14
C TRP A 74 -11.54 0.22 1.95
N THR A 75 -11.05 0.37 0.71
CA THR A 75 -9.70 0.91 0.45
C THR A 75 -9.58 2.36 0.91
N GLU A 76 -10.67 3.15 0.85
CA GLU A 76 -10.70 4.48 1.46
C GLU A 76 -10.61 4.42 2.99
N ARG A 77 -11.36 3.52 3.63
CA ARG A 77 -11.31 3.35 5.09
C ARG A 77 -9.93 2.89 5.57
N GLU A 78 -9.33 1.92 4.89
CA GLU A 78 -7.96 1.46 5.15
C GLU A 78 -6.95 2.60 5.04
N LEU A 79 -7.02 3.37 3.95
CA LEU A 79 -6.12 4.48 3.71
C LEU A 79 -6.32 5.60 4.76
N LYS A 80 -7.55 5.88 5.17
CA LYS A 80 -7.85 6.80 6.28
C LYS A 80 -7.22 6.34 7.59
N ILE A 81 -7.33 5.06 7.94
CA ILE A 81 -6.72 4.49 9.15
C ILE A 81 -5.19 4.57 9.06
N ALA A 82 -4.61 4.26 7.90
CA ALA A 82 -3.17 4.34 7.70
C ALA A 82 -2.64 5.77 7.86
N THR A 83 -3.32 6.77 7.29
CA THR A 83 -2.93 8.19 7.40
C THR A 83 -3.08 8.69 8.83
N GLN A 84 -4.18 8.37 9.51
CA GLN A 84 -4.35 8.69 10.93
C GLN A 84 -3.24 8.06 11.79
N ASN A 85 -2.80 6.85 11.45
CA ASN A 85 -1.72 6.19 12.16
C ASN A 85 -0.35 6.86 11.91
N GLU A 86 -0.06 7.25 10.66
CA GLU A 86 1.11 8.07 10.33
C GLU A 86 1.15 9.37 11.14
N GLU A 87 0.02 10.09 11.22
CA GLU A 87 -0.10 11.34 11.98
C GLU A 87 0.10 11.12 13.48
N LYS A 88 -0.60 10.15 14.07
CA LYS A 88 -0.50 9.83 15.50
C LYS A 88 0.91 9.42 15.93
N GLN A 89 1.60 8.66 15.09
CA GLN A 89 2.95 8.18 15.37
C GLN A 89 4.05 9.15 14.88
N ASN A 90 3.67 10.23 14.18
CA ASN A 90 4.58 11.13 13.49
C ASN A 90 5.61 10.39 12.60
N VAL A 91 5.14 9.37 11.89
CA VAL A 91 5.95 8.54 10.97
C VAL A 91 5.42 8.66 9.54
N ARG A 92 6.29 8.43 8.56
CA ARG A 92 5.86 8.22 7.17
C ARG A 92 6.05 6.76 6.83
N LYS A 93 4.97 6.06 6.50
CA LYS A 93 4.95 4.65 6.11
C LYS A 93 4.07 4.32 4.91
N ILE A 94 3.29 5.27 4.40
CA ILE A 94 2.46 5.10 3.21
C ILE A 94 3.30 5.36 1.96
N ILE A 95 3.39 4.35 1.08
CA ILE A 95 4.03 4.43 -0.23
C ILE A 95 2.97 4.15 -1.32
N PRO A 96 2.64 5.14 -2.16
CA PRO A 96 1.81 4.91 -3.33
C PRO A 96 2.55 4.07 -4.38
N VAL A 97 1.90 3.05 -4.91
CA VAL A 97 2.40 2.20 -6.00
C VAL A 97 1.43 2.32 -7.17
N ARG A 98 1.91 2.61 -8.37
CA ARG A 98 1.06 2.82 -9.55
C ARG A 98 1.11 1.62 -10.48
N PHE A 99 -0.01 0.93 -10.68
CA PHE A 99 -0.11 -0.23 -11.56
C PHE A 99 -0.58 0.07 -12.98
N GLU A 100 -0.98 1.30 -13.26
CA GLU A 100 -1.35 1.74 -14.59
C GLU A 100 -1.20 3.25 -14.72
N LYS A 101 -1.10 3.75 -15.95
CA LYS A 101 -1.01 5.18 -16.18
C LYS A 101 -2.36 5.81 -15.84
N ALA A 102 -2.45 6.41 -14.65
CA ALA A 102 -3.61 7.20 -14.24
C ALA A 102 -3.92 8.26 -15.32
N LYS A 103 -5.18 8.37 -15.71
CA LYS A 103 -5.64 9.47 -16.57
C LYS A 103 -5.95 10.67 -15.66
N GLY A 104 -4.98 11.58 -15.51
CA GLY A 104 -5.18 12.85 -14.79
C GLY A 104 -5.14 12.78 -13.26
N SER A 105 -5.73 13.79 -12.60
CA SER A 105 -5.80 14.08 -11.15
C SER A 105 -6.63 13.08 -10.33
N GLN A 106 -6.46 11.79 -10.61
CA GLN A 106 -7.26 10.69 -10.10
C GLN A 106 -6.73 10.09 -8.78
N LEU A 107 -5.65 10.61 -8.21
CA LEU A 107 -5.16 10.09 -6.93
C LEU A 107 -6.00 10.63 -5.77
N PRO A 108 -6.36 9.79 -4.79
CA PRO A 108 -7.00 10.28 -3.57
C PRO A 108 -6.18 11.39 -2.91
N ASP A 109 -6.80 12.53 -2.62
CA ASP A 109 -6.13 13.70 -2.02
C ASP A 109 -5.40 13.37 -0.72
N ILE A 110 -5.87 12.36 0.01
CA ILE A 110 -5.27 11.84 1.25
C ILE A 110 -3.83 11.32 1.06
N LEU A 111 -3.43 10.98 -0.18
CA LEU A 111 -2.05 10.62 -0.51
C LEU A 111 -1.14 11.85 -0.67
N GLY A 112 -1.74 13.04 -0.83
CA GLY A 112 -1.05 14.32 -0.96
C GLY A 112 -0.02 14.32 -2.09
N LYS A 113 1.16 14.92 -1.82
CA LYS A 113 2.27 15.05 -2.77
C LYS A 113 3.28 13.90 -2.68
N ARG A 114 2.89 12.72 -2.20
CA ARG A 114 3.81 11.57 -2.07
C ARG A 114 4.29 11.10 -3.43
N ALA A 115 5.59 10.84 -3.53
CA ALA A 115 6.15 10.20 -4.72
C ALA A 115 5.64 8.76 -4.83
N PHE A 116 5.28 8.34 -6.05
CA PHE A 116 4.80 6.99 -6.32
C PHE A 116 5.89 6.10 -6.93
N ALA A 117 5.84 4.80 -6.61
CA ALA A 117 6.57 3.79 -7.35
C ALA A 117 5.78 3.39 -8.61
N ASP A 118 6.30 3.73 -9.80
CA ASP A 118 5.61 3.44 -11.06
C ASP A 118 5.92 2.02 -11.55
N LEU A 119 4.93 1.14 -11.46
CA LEU A 119 5.00 -0.27 -11.89
C LEU A 119 4.02 -0.56 -13.05
N SER A 120 3.63 0.49 -13.79
CA SER A 120 2.53 0.45 -14.77
C SER A 120 2.76 -0.37 -16.04
N ASN A 121 3.99 -0.80 -16.31
CA ASN A 121 4.34 -1.71 -17.40
C ASN A 121 5.65 -2.42 -17.09
N LEU A 122 6.03 -3.42 -17.91
CA LEU A 122 7.21 -4.25 -17.67
C LEU A 122 8.53 -3.46 -17.61
N ALA A 123 8.71 -2.46 -18.48
CA ALA A 123 9.92 -1.64 -18.48
C ALA A 123 10.02 -0.79 -17.20
N LYS A 124 8.90 -0.20 -16.76
CA LYS A 124 8.81 0.55 -15.49
C LYS A 124 8.97 -0.37 -14.29
N TRP A 125 8.37 -1.56 -14.33
CA TRP A 125 8.51 -2.60 -13.31
C TRP A 125 9.98 -2.94 -13.07
N ASN A 126 10.68 -3.37 -14.12
CA ASN A 126 12.08 -3.79 -14.03
C ASN A 126 12.99 -2.65 -13.52
N LYS A 127 12.68 -1.40 -13.88
CA LYS A 127 13.42 -0.23 -13.43
C LYS A 127 13.15 0.12 -11.97
N ASN A 128 11.91 -0.03 -11.49
CA ASN A 128 11.46 0.59 -10.24
C ASN A 128 11.22 -0.39 -9.08
N ILE A 129 11.13 -1.71 -9.33
CA ILE A 129 10.84 -2.69 -8.25
C ILE A 129 11.91 -2.70 -7.16
N ASN A 130 13.20 -2.64 -7.55
CA ASN A 130 14.30 -2.58 -6.58
C ASN A 130 14.27 -1.26 -5.81
N ARG A 131 13.98 -0.14 -6.49
CA ARG A 131 13.83 1.17 -5.83
C ARG A 131 12.69 1.18 -4.81
N LEU A 132 11.59 0.46 -5.08
CA LEU A 132 10.50 0.29 -4.11
C LEU A 132 10.97 -0.51 -2.89
N VAL A 133 11.67 -1.62 -3.10
CA VAL A 133 12.25 -2.43 -2.00
C VAL A 133 13.22 -1.61 -1.16
N ASP A 134 14.08 -0.81 -1.78
CA ASP A 134 15.02 0.05 -1.07
C ASP A 134 14.31 1.13 -0.26
N ALA A 135 13.24 1.72 -0.82
CA ALA A 135 12.41 2.68 -0.10
C ALA A 135 11.74 2.04 1.13
N ILE A 136 11.18 0.83 0.99
CA ILE A 136 10.59 0.05 2.09
C ILE A 136 11.62 -0.15 3.21
N LYS A 137 12.82 -0.64 2.86
CA LYS A 137 13.90 -0.89 3.82
C LYS A 137 14.35 0.39 4.51
N LYS A 138 14.59 1.46 3.74
CA LYS A 138 15.01 2.76 4.26
C LYS A 138 14.00 3.33 5.25
N ILE A 139 12.72 3.37 4.87
CA ILE A 139 11.66 3.93 5.70
C ILE A 139 11.50 3.12 7.00
N SER A 140 11.57 1.78 6.91
CA SER A 140 11.50 0.93 8.12
C SER A 140 12.67 1.19 9.07
N LEU A 141 13.89 1.33 8.55
CA LEU A 141 15.07 1.64 9.36
C LEU A 141 14.99 3.02 10.02
N GLU A 142 14.40 4.01 9.34
CA GLU A 142 14.17 5.35 9.90
C GLU A 142 13.16 5.34 11.05
N GLN A 143 12.18 4.42 11.03
CA GLN A 143 11.23 4.24 12.13
C GLN A 143 11.89 3.57 13.33
N GLU A 144 12.73 2.55 13.13
CA GLU A 144 13.45 1.87 14.21
C GLU A 144 14.36 2.82 15.00
N LYS A 145 15.00 3.78 14.32
CA LYS A 145 15.88 4.78 14.97
C LYS A 145 15.14 5.81 15.83
N ARG A 146 13.82 5.91 15.72
CA ARG A 146 12.99 6.87 16.48
C ARG A 146 12.46 6.29 17.79
N ASN A 147 12.52 4.96 17.93
CA ASN A 147 12.13 4.22 19.13
C ASN A 147 13.36 3.97 20.01
#